data_AF-A0A6V7EQK9-F1
#
_entry.id   AF-A0A6V7EQK9-F1
#
_cell.length_a   1.000
_cell.length_b   1.000
_cell.length_c   1.000
_cell.angle_alpha   90.00
_cell.angle_beta   90.00
_cell.angle_gamma   90.00
#
_symmetry.space_group_name_H-M   'P 1'
#
loop_
_entity.id
_entity.type
_entity.pdbx_description
1 polymer ?
#
loop_
_entity_poly.entity_id
_entity_poly.type
_entity_poly.pdbx_seq_one_letter_code
_entity_poly.pdbx_strand_id
1 'polypeptide(L)'
;MKTVNLIQGTPEWHAHRANHLNASEAPVMLGEFPSVTRSELLKVRATGVESEISWFLQQIFDDGHRFEALARPLAEAIVGEDLYPCVGVDGKLSASFDGLTLLGDVLFEHKMLNATLRACMTEGCTGTDLPVYHQIQMEQQLMVSGAERVLFMASEWDADGDLIEERHCWYVPNLEVRQRIVAGWEQFERDVCSYEATAAIAPAVGRAPQHLPSLHIAVTGMVTASNLAEFRGSAMSVLSRINRDLQTDEDFADAEQTVKWCKGVEDRLEATKQQILGQTADIDAVFRTMDDVAAEARRVRLELDKLVKVEKDNRRTQIVANGVQSVRDHYASINAGLDAHALAVPASLQADIGAVIKGKKSISSMQDAVGTAAANAKIAASQQAERVRANVRVLEMEMGTFAGLFHDRVQLCATKSPEDLRNLITARITEQQRVDEQRLEAQREKIRQEEAAKLAREQQEREEEQRRADAQAEAARVAAAAPAPAPAVVSAPAPVAAAPAALSPALSQAVKSLAAPAPAQVVRIKLGDINAKIAPLTITADGLAQLGFLPVTIERASKLYDAAELPAMFTAMQQVFARAAAESYQQAA
;
A
#
# COMPACT_ATOMS: atom_id res chain seq x y z
N MET A 1 23.85 -7.56 17.02
CA MET A 1 23.55 -8.45 18.17
C MET A 1 24.59 -8.37 19.28
N LYS A 2 24.13 -8.44 20.53
CA LYS A 2 24.84 -8.95 21.71
C LYS A 2 24.02 -10.11 22.30
N THR A 3 24.63 -11.27 22.51
CA THR A 3 23.98 -12.39 23.23
C THR A 3 23.93 -12.13 24.74
N VAL A 4 22.84 -12.52 25.40
CA VAL A 4 22.70 -12.48 26.86
C VAL A 4 22.33 -13.86 27.41
N ASN A 5 22.96 -14.24 28.53
CA ASN A 5 22.75 -15.54 29.16
C ASN A 5 21.48 -15.53 30.01
N LEU A 6 20.34 -15.72 29.35
CA LEU A 6 19.02 -15.85 29.96
C LEU A 6 18.42 -17.20 29.54
N ILE A 7 17.84 -17.91 30.50
CA ILE A 7 17.08 -19.15 30.24
C ILE A 7 15.63 -18.72 29.92
N GLN A 8 15.06 -19.19 28.82
CA GLN A 8 13.69 -18.83 28.43
C GLN A 8 12.70 -19.25 29.53
N GLY A 9 11.68 -18.43 29.77
CA GLY A 9 10.66 -18.65 30.82
C GLY A 9 11.09 -18.36 32.27
N THR A 10 12.34 -17.96 32.56
CA THR A 10 12.72 -17.59 33.95
C THR A 10 12.30 -16.16 34.32
N PRO A 11 12.13 -15.83 35.62
CA PRO A 11 11.80 -14.47 36.06
C PRO A 11 12.77 -13.39 35.54
N GLU A 12 14.06 -13.73 35.40
CA GLU A 12 15.09 -12.85 34.82
C GLU A 12 14.85 -12.59 33.33
N TRP A 13 14.37 -13.60 32.59
CA TRP A 13 13.99 -13.46 31.18
C TRP A 13 12.71 -12.62 31.03
N HIS A 14 11.71 -12.80 31.90
CA HIS A 14 10.52 -11.92 31.95
C HIS A 14 10.90 -10.46 32.27
N ALA A 15 11.76 -10.22 33.28
CA ALA A 15 12.24 -8.89 33.64
C ALA A 15 13.08 -8.24 32.50
N HIS A 16 13.88 -9.02 31.77
CA HIS A 16 14.55 -8.56 30.55
C HIS A 16 13.55 -8.16 29.46
N ARG A 17 12.56 -9.02 29.18
CA ARG A 17 11.53 -8.78 28.16
C ARG A 17 10.75 -7.49 28.41
N ALA A 18 10.36 -7.22 29.66
CA ALA A 18 9.62 -6.01 30.03
C ALA A 18 10.34 -4.70 29.65
N ASN A 19 11.69 -4.73 29.60
CA ASN A 19 12.54 -3.57 29.33
C ASN A 19 13.04 -3.48 27.86
N HIS A 20 12.75 -4.47 27.01
CA HIS A 20 13.15 -4.49 25.60
C HIS A 20 11.95 -4.66 24.68
N LEU A 21 12.14 -4.42 23.38
CA LEU A 21 11.11 -4.59 22.35
C LEU A 21 11.31 -5.97 21.72
N ASN A 22 10.52 -6.99 22.10
CA ASN A 22 10.83 -8.39 21.73
C ASN A 22 10.18 -8.82 20.41
N ALA A 23 10.86 -9.68 19.64
CA ALA A 23 10.39 -10.13 18.32
C ALA A 23 8.98 -10.75 18.34
N SER A 24 8.64 -11.54 19.38
CA SER A 24 7.30 -12.13 19.52
C SER A 24 6.19 -11.14 19.88
N GLU A 25 6.52 -9.90 20.27
CA GLU A 25 5.54 -8.82 20.48
C GLU A 25 5.40 -7.91 19.25
N ALA A 26 6.35 -7.94 18.30
CA ALA A 26 6.29 -7.14 17.07
C ALA A 26 4.98 -7.31 16.26
N PRO A 27 4.42 -8.53 16.06
CA PRO A 27 3.13 -8.66 15.39
C PRO A 27 1.95 -8.14 16.24
N VAL A 28 2.03 -8.21 17.57
CA VAL A 28 1.01 -7.65 18.48
C VAL A 28 1.05 -6.12 18.46
N MET A 29 2.26 -5.55 18.42
CA MET A 29 2.52 -4.10 18.29
C MET A 29 1.97 -3.52 16.98
N LEU A 30 2.00 -4.28 15.87
CA LEU A 30 1.36 -3.90 14.59
C LEU A 30 -0.15 -4.26 14.54
N GLY A 31 -0.68 -4.97 15.54
CA GLY A 31 -2.07 -5.45 15.59
C GLY A 31 -2.39 -6.56 14.59
N GLU A 32 -1.37 -7.30 14.16
CA GLU A 32 -1.43 -8.40 13.18
C GLU A 32 -1.56 -9.78 13.85
N PHE A 33 -1.40 -9.85 15.18
CA PHE A 33 -1.46 -11.10 15.95
C PHE A 33 -2.91 -11.47 16.34
N PRO A 34 -3.34 -12.74 16.21
CA PRO A 34 -4.76 -13.09 16.34
C PRO A 34 -5.26 -13.23 17.79
N SER A 35 -4.38 -13.51 18.76
CA SER A 35 -4.77 -13.92 20.13
C SER A 35 -4.51 -12.87 21.22
N VAL A 36 -3.83 -11.77 20.90
CA VAL A 36 -3.54 -10.65 21.80
C VAL A 36 -3.65 -9.37 20.99
N THR A 37 -4.44 -8.41 21.47
CA THR A 37 -4.66 -7.14 20.77
C THR A 37 -3.54 -6.13 21.01
N ARG A 38 -3.42 -5.16 20.09
CA ARG A 38 -2.49 -4.05 20.25
C ARG A 38 -2.80 -3.23 21.51
N SER A 39 -4.07 -3.05 21.83
CA SER A 39 -4.51 -2.30 23.01
C SER A 39 -4.16 -2.98 24.33
N GLU A 40 -4.16 -4.32 24.37
CA GLU A 40 -3.72 -5.09 25.55
C GLU A 40 -2.22 -4.94 25.77
N LEU A 41 -1.40 -5.11 24.72
CA LEU A 41 0.05 -4.89 24.82
C LEU A 41 0.38 -3.44 25.23
N LEU A 42 -0.31 -2.46 24.65
CA LEU A 42 -0.18 -1.04 24.99
C LEU A 42 -0.46 -0.80 26.48
N LYS A 43 -1.54 -1.38 27.01
CA LYS A 43 -1.86 -1.32 28.46
C LYS A 43 -0.77 -1.95 29.32
N VAL A 44 -0.30 -3.16 28.98
CA VAL A 44 0.76 -3.85 29.74
C VAL A 44 2.04 -2.99 29.76
N ARG A 45 2.47 -2.49 28.60
CA ARG A 45 3.69 -1.69 28.47
C ARG A 45 3.61 -0.29 29.11
N ALA A 46 2.42 0.32 29.15
CA ALA A 46 2.22 1.62 29.80
C ALA A 46 1.99 1.54 31.32
N THR A 47 1.53 0.40 31.86
CA THR A 47 1.20 0.25 33.29
C THR A 47 2.16 -0.65 34.07
N GLY A 48 2.94 -1.50 33.39
CA GLY A 48 3.76 -2.55 34.03
C GLY A 48 2.94 -3.70 34.62
N VAL A 49 1.62 -3.74 34.40
CA VAL A 49 0.73 -4.80 34.91
C VAL A 49 0.54 -5.85 33.82
N GLU A 50 1.18 -7.01 33.98
CA GLU A 50 1.01 -8.18 33.12
C GLU A 50 -0.38 -8.83 33.30
N SER A 51 -0.80 -9.62 32.32
CA SER A 51 -2.02 -10.43 32.38
C SER A 51 -1.76 -11.75 33.10
N GLU A 52 -2.70 -12.24 33.91
CA GLU A 52 -2.61 -13.56 34.54
C GLU A 52 -2.57 -14.69 33.49
N ILE A 53 -1.49 -15.48 33.51
CA ILE A 53 -1.36 -16.68 32.68
C ILE A 53 -2.20 -17.79 33.32
N SER A 54 -3.27 -18.23 32.64
CA SER A 54 -4.06 -19.37 33.11
C SER A 54 -3.28 -20.69 32.99
N TRP A 55 -3.60 -21.68 33.83
CA TRP A 55 -2.93 -22.99 33.80
C TRP A 55 -2.95 -23.66 32.42
N PHE A 56 -4.02 -23.46 31.65
CA PHE A 56 -4.17 -23.99 30.29
C PHE A 56 -3.25 -23.28 29.28
N LEU A 57 -3.06 -21.97 29.43
CA LEU A 57 -2.11 -21.21 28.63
C LEU A 57 -0.66 -21.55 28.99
N GLN A 58 -0.37 -21.79 30.27
CA GLN A 58 0.93 -22.30 30.70
C GLN A 58 1.24 -23.67 30.06
N GLN A 59 0.28 -24.60 30.07
CA GLN A 59 0.47 -25.90 29.43
C GLN A 59 0.79 -25.76 27.93
N ILE A 60 0.14 -24.84 27.21
CA ILE A 60 0.45 -24.57 25.79
C ILE A 60 1.89 -24.07 25.61
N PHE A 61 2.42 -23.27 26.54
CA PHE A 61 3.83 -22.86 26.52
C PHE A 61 4.76 -24.03 26.86
N ASP A 62 4.41 -24.88 27.82
CA ASP A 62 5.21 -26.04 28.23
C ASP A 62 5.30 -27.10 27.11
N ASP A 63 4.18 -27.44 26.46
CA ASP A 63 4.16 -28.30 25.26
C ASP A 63 4.86 -27.64 24.07
N GLY A 64 4.83 -26.31 23.95
CA GLY A 64 5.59 -25.55 22.95
C GLY A 64 7.09 -25.75 23.09
N HIS A 65 7.67 -25.50 24.27
CA HIS A 65 9.09 -25.73 24.54
C HIS A 65 9.48 -27.22 24.41
N ARG A 66 8.56 -28.15 24.72
CA ARG A 66 8.76 -29.59 24.50
C ARG A 66 8.89 -29.91 23.02
N PHE A 67 7.99 -29.41 22.18
CA PHE A 67 8.03 -29.63 20.74
C PHE A 67 9.26 -28.96 20.10
N GLU A 68 9.65 -27.77 20.55
CA GLU A 68 10.88 -27.07 20.14
C GLU A 68 12.13 -27.94 20.36
N ALA A 69 12.26 -28.52 21.56
CA ALA A 69 13.38 -29.38 21.93
C ALA A 69 13.42 -30.70 21.13
N LEU A 70 12.26 -31.29 20.83
CA LEU A 70 12.13 -32.50 19.99
C LEU A 70 12.39 -32.21 18.50
N ALA A 71 12.03 -31.01 18.02
CA ALA A 71 12.19 -30.61 16.63
C ALA A 71 13.61 -30.17 16.26
N ARG A 72 14.40 -29.68 17.22
CA ARG A 72 15.77 -29.18 17.00
C ARG A 72 16.68 -30.16 16.22
N PRO A 73 16.78 -31.47 16.54
CA PRO A 73 17.63 -32.38 15.77
C PRO A 73 17.20 -32.58 14.31
N LEU A 74 15.91 -32.38 14.01
CA LEU A 74 15.39 -32.38 12.63
C LEU A 74 15.84 -31.09 11.91
N ALA A 75 15.75 -29.95 12.60
CA ALA A 75 16.20 -28.66 12.09
C ALA A 75 17.71 -28.63 11.86
N GLU A 76 18.52 -29.17 12.76
CA GLU A 76 19.99 -29.29 12.63
C GLU A 76 20.35 -30.14 11.40
N ALA A 77 19.60 -31.22 11.13
CA ALA A 77 19.77 -32.02 9.92
C ALA A 77 19.37 -31.31 8.60
N ILE A 78 18.48 -30.31 8.66
CA ILE A 78 18.05 -29.49 7.51
C ILE A 78 18.98 -28.28 7.29
N VAL A 79 19.50 -27.69 8.38
CA VAL A 79 20.48 -26.59 8.34
C VAL A 79 21.86 -27.10 7.93
N GLY A 80 22.27 -28.26 8.46
CA GLY A 80 23.61 -28.84 8.33
C GLY A 80 24.57 -28.47 9.47
N GLU A 81 24.10 -27.76 10.49
CA GLU A 81 24.88 -27.27 11.64
C GLU A 81 24.05 -27.32 12.95
N ASP A 82 24.73 -27.36 14.09
CA ASP A 82 24.14 -27.32 15.44
C ASP A 82 23.38 -26.00 15.70
N LEU A 83 22.25 -26.06 16.43
CA LEU A 83 21.35 -24.93 16.66
C LEU A 83 21.23 -24.58 18.15
N TYR A 84 21.88 -23.51 18.57
CA TYR A 84 21.99 -23.08 19.96
C TYR A 84 20.84 -22.12 20.36
N PRO A 85 19.97 -22.46 21.33
CA PRO A 85 18.98 -21.52 21.85
C PRO A 85 19.67 -20.38 22.60
N CYS A 86 19.31 -19.13 22.31
CA CYS A 86 19.88 -17.98 23.01
C CYS A 86 18.99 -16.73 22.89
N VAL A 87 19.34 -15.68 23.65
CA VAL A 87 18.68 -14.38 23.59
C VAL A 87 19.63 -13.33 23.02
N GLY A 88 19.27 -12.75 21.89
CA GLY A 88 19.97 -11.64 21.26
C GLY A 88 19.35 -10.29 21.61
N VAL A 89 20.19 -9.27 21.67
CA VAL A 89 19.80 -7.86 21.87
C VAL A 89 20.50 -6.99 20.82
N ASP A 90 19.80 -6.02 20.26
CA ASP A 90 20.40 -4.97 19.43
C ASP A 90 19.71 -3.61 19.67
N GLY A 91 20.42 -2.67 20.31
CA GLY A 91 19.82 -1.43 20.80
C GLY A 91 18.68 -1.69 21.79
N LYS A 92 17.46 -1.31 21.43
CA LYS A 92 16.22 -1.63 22.18
C LYS A 92 15.59 -2.97 21.77
N LEU A 93 15.94 -3.49 20.60
CA LEU A 93 15.34 -4.70 20.06
C LEU A 93 15.89 -5.93 20.78
N SER A 94 15.04 -6.90 21.01
CA SER A 94 15.36 -8.16 21.65
C SER A 94 14.72 -9.30 20.85
N ALA A 95 15.39 -10.44 20.84
CA ALA A 95 14.89 -11.66 20.25
C ALA A 95 15.33 -12.83 21.13
N SER A 96 14.39 -13.69 21.49
CA SER A 96 14.74 -15.04 21.89
C SER A 96 14.68 -15.91 20.63
N PHE A 97 15.67 -16.75 20.43
CA PHE A 97 15.80 -17.62 19.28
C PHE A 97 15.67 -19.06 19.75
N ASP A 98 14.77 -19.79 19.11
CA ASP A 98 14.58 -21.21 19.35
C ASP A 98 15.86 -21.96 18.96
N GLY A 99 16.57 -21.51 17.91
CA GLY A 99 17.98 -21.83 17.67
C GLY A 99 18.72 -20.82 16.78
N LEU A 100 20.05 -20.81 16.88
CA LEU A 100 20.97 -20.01 16.05
C LEU A 100 22.26 -20.80 15.83
N THR A 101 22.82 -20.76 14.62
CA THR A 101 24.14 -21.36 14.29
C THR A 101 25.30 -20.68 15.02
N LEU A 102 26.44 -21.35 15.14
CA LEU A 102 27.61 -20.84 15.86
C LEU A 102 28.17 -19.52 15.27
N LEU A 103 28.01 -19.31 13.96
CA LEU A 103 28.43 -18.07 13.28
C LEU A 103 27.36 -16.97 13.31
N GLY A 104 26.12 -17.29 13.69
CA GLY A 104 25.01 -16.34 13.75
C GLY A 104 24.33 -16.05 12.40
N ASP A 105 24.56 -16.89 11.40
CA ASP A 105 24.14 -16.70 10.00
C ASP A 105 22.82 -17.40 9.63
N VAL A 106 22.41 -18.45 10.36
CA VAL A 106 21.13 -19.14 10.18
C VAL A 106 20.36 -19.27 11.50
N LEU A 107 19.11 -18.82 11.49
CA LEU A 107 18.17 -18.92 12.59
C LEU A 107 17.25 -20.13 12.46
N PHE A 108 16.72 -20.59 13.59
CA PHE A 108 15.63 -21.55 13.71
C PHE A 108 14.49 -20.96 14.56
N GLU A 109 13.26 -21.16 14.10
CA GLU A 109 12.01 -20.70 14.70
C GLU A 109 11.00 -21.85 14.61
N HIS A 110 10.50 -22.34 15.75
CA HIS A 110 9.64 -23.50 15.86
C HIS A 110 8.23 -23.15 16.34
N LYS A 111 7.17 -23.74 15.79
CA LYS A 111 5.82 -23.61 16.33
C LYS A 111 5.06 -24.94 16.36
N MET A 112 4.08 -25.05 17.26
CA MET A 112 3.14 -26.17 17.26
C MET A 112 2.29 -26.15 15.98
N LEU A 113 2.29 -27.25 15.23
CA LEU A 113 1.60 -27.34 13.95
C LEU A 113 0.07 -27.30 14.16
N ASN A 114 -0.55 -26.22 13.70
CA ASN A 114 -1.99 -25.98 13.82
C ASN A 114 -2.68 -25.98 12.44
N ALA A 115 -4.01 -25.87 12.42
CA ALA A 115 -4.79 -25.92 11.18
C ALA A 115 -4.45 -24.79 10.19
N THR A 116 -4.06 -23.61 10.67
CA THR A 116 -3.65 -22.48 9.80
C THR A 116 -2.30 -22.78 9.14
N LEU A 117 -1.32 -23.27 9.91
CA LEU A 117 -0.01 -23.65 9.36
C LEU A 117 -0.13 -24.84 8.39
N ARG A 118 -0.96 -25.84 8.68
CA ARG A 118 -1.26 -26.94 7.73
C ARG A 118 -1.94 -26.48 6.43
N ALA A 119 -2.61 -25.32 6.44
CA ALA A 119 -3.30 -24.78 5.27
C ALA A 119 -2.38 -23.94 4.36
N CYS A 120 -1.38 -23.24 4.91
CA CYS A 120 -0.43 -22.44 4.13
C CYS A 120 0.87 -23.17 3.79
N MET A 121 1.34 -24.08 4.65
CA MET A 121 2.60 -24.83 4.44
C MET A 121 2.35 -26.04 3.53
N THR A 122 2.10 -25.80 2.25
CA THR A 122 2.02 -26.83 1.19
C THR A 122 3.39 -27.05 0.53
N GLU A 123 3.47 -28.02 -0.39
CA GLU A 123 4.64 -28.18 -1.24
C GLU A 123 4.97 -26.85 -1.97
N GLY A 124 6.26 -26.47 -1.99
CA GLY A 124 6.72 -25.20 -2.53
C GLY A 124 6.55 -23.97 -1.62
N CYS A 125 5.99 -24.13 -0.42
CA CYS A 125 5.83 -23.03 0.55
C CYS A 125 7.18 -22.38 0.90
N THR A 126 7.17 -21.05 0.94
CA THR A 126 8.25 -20.19 1.39
C THR A 126 7.82 -19.38 2.61
N GLY A 127 8.77 -18.71 3.27
CA GLY A 127 8.46 -17.84 4.40
C GLY A 127 7.48 -16.70 4.08
N THR A 128 7.32 -16.29 2.81
CA THR A 128 6.34 -15.27 2.42
C THR A 128 4.90 -15.78 2.34
N ASP A 129 4.69 -17.10 2.35
CA ASP A 129 3.36 -17.73 2.33
C ASP A 129 2.81 -18.00 3.76
N LEU A 130 3.67 -17.88 4.78
CA LEU A 130 3.29 -17.99 6.18
C LEU A 130 2.38 -16.82 6.62
N PRO A 131 1.55 -17.00 7.67
CA PRO A 131 0.79 -15.91 8.27
C PRO A 131 1.69 -14.73 8.63
N VAL A 132 1.25 -13.52 8.29
CA VAL A 132 2.06 -12.29 8.37
C VAL A 132 2.67 -12.05 9.76
N TYR A 133 2.03 -12.50 10.84
CA TYR A 133 2.55 -12.38 12.19
C TYR A 133 3.83 -13.21 12.44
N HIS A 134 4.01 -14.37 11.79
CA HIS A 134 5.28 -15.11 11.83
C HIS A 134 6.35 -14.42 11.00
N GLN A 135 6.00 -13.85 9.84
CA GLN A 135 6.92 -13.06 9.03
C GLN A 135 7.48 -11.86 9.80
N ILE A 136 6.61 -11.13 10.51
CA ILE A 136 6.99 -9.98 11.35
C ILE A 136 7.93 -10.41 12.49
N GLN A 137 7.66 -11.53 13.16
CA GLN A 137 8.52 -12.04 14.23
C GLN A 137 9.92 -12.42 13.68
N MET A 138 9.96 -13.20 12.59
CA MET A 138 11.22 -13.65 11.98
C MET A 138 12.03 -12.50 11.40
N GLU A 139 11.38 -11.51 10.79
CA GLU A 139 12.09 -10.31 10.32
C GLU A 139 12.73 -9.55 11.48
N GLN A 140 12.08 -9.44 12.65
CA GLN A 140 12.74 -8.86 13.82
C GLN A 140 13.87 -9.75 14.37
N GLN A 141 13.74 -11.08 14.33
CA GLN A 141 14.84 -11.97 14.71
C GLN A 141 16.07 -11.72 13.80
N LEU A 142 15.86 -11.62 12.47
CA LEU A 142 16.89 -11.27 11.49
C LEU A 142 17.47 -9.85 11.69
N MET A 143 16.66 -8.88 12.13
CA MET A 143 17.13 -7.54 12.52
C MET A 143 18.05 -7.57 13.74
N VAL A 144 17.79 -8.44 14.72
CA VAL A 144 18.56 -8.53 15.97
C VAL A 144 19.85 -9.34 15.79
N SER A 145 19.79 -10.48 15.08
CA SER A 145 20.95 -11.35 14.84
C SER A 145 21.89 -10.81 13.77
N GLY A 146 21.34 -10.35 12.64
CA GLY A 146 22.08 -10.14 11.40
C GLY A 146 22.18 -11.38 10.50
N ALA A 147 21.48 -12.46 10.84
CA ALA A 147 21.45 -13.71 10.06
C ALA A 147 20.89 -13.52 8.64
N GLU A 148 21.23 -14.43 7.73
CA GLU A 148 20.83 -14.37 6.31
C GLU A 148 19.42 -14.96 6.08
N ARG A 149 18.98 -15.90 6.91
CA ARG A 149 17.71 -16.63 6.77
C ARG A 149 17.24 -17.29 8.07
N VAL A 150 15.95 -17.63 8.13
CA VAL A 150 15.35 -18.43 9.20
C VAL A 150 14.79 -19.72 8.60
N LEU A 151 15.08 -20.86 9.23
CA LEU A 151 14.32 -22.09 9.05
C LEU A 151 13.08 -22.01 9.96
N PHE A 152 11.91 -21.78 9.38
CA PHE A 152 10.64 -21.87 10.10
C PHE A 152 10.16 -23.32 10.05
N MET A 153 9.93 -23.93 11.21
CA MET A 153 9.40 -25.29 11.33
C MET A 153 8.12 -25.31 12.16
N ALA A 154 7.15 -26.10 11.70
CA ALA A 154 5.94 -26.39 12.43
C ALA A 154 5.78 -27.91 12.58
N SER A 155 5.73 -28.42 13.81
CA SER A 155 5.55 -29.86 14.05
C SER A 155 4.57 -30.19 15.17
N GLU A 156 4.06 -31.42 15.13
CA GLU A 156 3.14 -32.02 16.09
C GLU A 156 3.71 -33.37 16.56
N TRP A 157 3.68 -33.59 17.87
CA TRP A 157 4.21 -34.76 18.55
C TRP A 157 3.18 -35.30 19.52
N ASP A 158 3.25 -36.59 19.84
CA ASP A 158 2.36 -37.19 20.83
C ASP A 158 2.84 -36.98 22.29
N ALA A 159 2.32 -37.78 23.22
CA ALA A 159 2.68 -37.73 24.64
C ALA A 159 3.98 -38.50 24.97
N ASP A 160 4.33 -39.52 24.19
CA ASP A 160 5.53 -40.35 24.40
C ASP A 160 6.78 -39.73 23.73
N GLY A 161 6.57 -38.86 22.74
CA GLY A 161 7.62 -38.10 22.05
C GLY A 161 7.85 -38.52 20.61
N ASP A 162 6.95 -39.31 20.01
CA ASP A 162 7.01 -39.67 18.60
C ASP A 162 6.44 -38.55 17.72
N LEU A 163 7.04 -38.37 16.53
CA LEU A 163 6.65 -37.34 15.56
C LEU A 163 5.39 -37.74 14.80
N ILE A 164 4.34 -36.91 14.87
CA ILE A 164 3.10 -37.10 14.10
C ILE A 164 3.23 -36.44 12.72
N GLU A 165 3.65 -35.17 12.68
CA GLU A 165 3.76 -34.39 11.44
C GLU A 165 4.80 -33.26 11.60
N GLU A 166 5.60 -33.01 10.55
CA GLU A 166 6.56 -31.91 10.44
C GLU A 166 6.37 -31.21 9.10
N ARG A 167 6.46 -29.87 9.10
CA ARG A 167 6.55 -29.05 7.90
C ARG A 167 7.47 -27.86 8.14
N HIS A 168 8.34 -27.54 7.19
CA HIS A 168 9.24 -26.40 7.28
C HIS A 168 9.28 -25.58 5.99
N CYS A 169 9.71 -24.33 6.09
CA CYS A 169 10.07 -23.49 4.96
C CYS A 169 11.16 -22.47 5.34
N TRP A 170 11.78 -21.85 4.33
CA TRP A 170 12.81 -20.83 4.54
C TRP A 170 12.22 -19.42 4.45
N TYR A 171 12.45 -18.60 5.48
CA TYR A 171 12.21 -17.16 5.47
C TYR A 171 13.52 -16.41 5.19
N VAL A 172 13.46 -15.34 4.40
CA VAL A 172 14.60 -14.48 4.04
C VAL A 172 14.24 -13.00 4.27
N PRO A 173 15.21 -12.12 4.58
CA PRO A 173 14.97 -10.74 4.95
C PRO A 173 14.07 -9.96 3.97
N ASN A 174 12.97 -9.41 4.49
CA ASN A 174 12.08 -8.52 3.77
C ASN A 174 12.22 -7.07 4.30
N LEU A 175 12.86 -6.23 3.49
CA LEU A 175 13.15 -4.84 3.87
C LEU A 175 11.89 -3.96 4.06
N GLU A 176 10.76 -4.31 3.44
CA GLU A 176 9.49 -3.60 3.68
C GLU A 176 8.91 -3.97 5.06
N VAL A 177 8.94 -5.26 5.43
CA VAL A 177 8.55 -5.72 6.77
C VAL A 177 9.49 -5.14 7.84
N ARG A 178 10.81 -5.08 7.57
CA ARG A 178 11.82 -4.41 8.41
C ARG A 178 11.46 -2.95 8.66
N GLN A 179 11.11 -2.21 7.61
CA GLN A 179 10.67 -0.82 7.72
C GLN A 179 9.34 -0.68 8.48
N ARG A 180 8.41 -1.63 8.36
CA ARG A 180 7.15 -1.66 9.14
C ARG A 180 7.41 -1.87 10.63
N ILE A 181 8.36 -2.75 10.98
CA ILE A 181 8.73 -3.03 12.38
C ILE A 181 9.37 -1.79 13.03
N VAL A 182 10.33 -1.13 12.38
CA VAL A 182 11.01 0.06 12.92
C VAL A 182 10.02 1.20 13.17
N ALA A 183 9.30 1.63 12.13
CA ALA A 183 8.31 2.72 12.25
C ALA A 183 7.13 2.33 13.16
N GLY A 184 6.81 1.03 13.25
CA GLY A 184 5.86 0.45 14.18
C GLY A 184 6.26 0.66 15.63
N TRP A 185 7.48 0.23 16.01
CA TRP A 185 7.98 0.39 17.36
C TRP A 185 8.07 1.86 17.77
N GLU A 186 8.56 2.74 16.89
CA GLU A 186 8.54 4.18 17.16
C GLU A 186 7.12 4.72 17.44
N GLN A 187 6.11 4.29 16.66
CA GLN A 187 4.75 4.72 16.89
C GLN A 187 4.16 4.12 18.16
N PHE A 188 4.52 2.88 18.50
CA PHE A 188 4.10 2.22 19.72
C PHE A 188 4.72 2.86 20.96
N GLU A 189 6.00 3.25 20.93
CA GLU A 189 6.63 4.02 22.01
C GLU A 189 5.95 5.39 22.18
N ARG A 190 5.61 6.08 21.09
CA ARG A 190 4.82 7.32 21.15
C ARG A 190 3.44 7.07 21.78
N ASP A 191 2.74 6.02 21.37
CA ASP A 191 1.41 5.67 21.90
C ASP A 191 1.47 5.29 23.39
N VAL A 192 2.53 4.58 23.84
CA VAL A 192 2.79 4.26 25.26
C VAL A 192 3.03 5.54 26.08
N CYS A 193 3.84 6.47 25.57
CA CYS A 193 4.08 7.76 26.24
C CYS A 193 2.82 8.65 26.30
N SER A 194 1.87 8.47 25.39
CA SER A 194 0.56 9.14 25.40
C SER A 194 -0.58 8.28 25.97
N TYR A 195 -0.28 7.18 26.67
CA TYR A 195 -1.32 6.30 27.20
C TYR A 195 -2.02 6.94 28.40
N GLU A 196 -3.20 7.51 28.16
CA GLU A 196 -4.13 7.87 29.22
C GLU A 196 -4.90 6.62 29.66
N ALA A 197 -4.73 6.26 30.94
CA ALA A 197 -5.48 5.18 31.57
C ALA A 197 -6.95 5.58 31.69
N THR A 198 -7.75 5.28 30.67
CA THR A 198 -9.21 5.34 30.77
C THR A 198 -9.65 4.44 31.91
N ALA A 199 -10.16 5.05 32.97
CA ALA A 199 -10.67 4.33 34.12
C ALA A 199 -11.71 3.32 33.63
N ALA A 200 -11.52 2.04 33.97
CA ALA A 200 -12.45 0.98 33.61
C ALA A 200 -13.72 1.16 34.46
N ILE A 201 -14.58 2.08 34.03
CA ILE A 201 -15.95 2.23 34.54
C ILE A 201 -16.59 0.85 34.40
N ALA A 202 -16.89 0.22 35.53
CA ALA A 202 -17.51 -1.10 35.53
C ALA A 202 -18.77 -1.02 34.66
N PRO A 203 -18.94 -1.91 33.65
CA PRO A 203 -19.95 -1.74 32.62
C PRO A 203 -21.32 -1.60 33.29
N ALA A 204 -21.95 -0.45 33.10
CA ALA A 204 -23.04 -0.01 33.96
C ALA A 204 -24.12 -1.09 34.02
N VAL A 205 -24.36 -1.62 35.23
CA VAL A 205 -25.26 -2.77 35.43
C VAL A 205 -26.68 -2.23 35.46
N GLY A 206 -27.21 -2.03 34.25
CA GLY A 206 -28.50 -1.40 34.01
C GLY A 206 -29.61 -2.02 34.85
N ARG A 207 -30.49 -1.17 35.37
CA ARG A 207 -31.59 -1.53 36.26
C ARG A 207 -32.90 -1.45 35.50
N ALA A 208 -33.61 -2.58 35.47
CA ALA A 208 -34.99 -2.58 35.02
C ALA A 208 -35.89 -1.87 36.07
N PRO A 209 -36.99 -1.22 35.68
CA PRO A 209 -37.97 -0.68 36.62
C PRO A 209 -38.52 -1.79 37.55
N GLN A 210 -38.98 -1.40 38.73
CA GLN A 210 -39.64 -2.33 39.65
C GLN A 210 -40.82 -3.02 38.96
N HIS A 211 -41.06 -4.30 39.29
CA HIS A 211 -42.16 -5.04 38.69
C HIS A 211 -43.51 -4.39 38.99
N LEU A 212 -44.38 -4.35 37.98
CA LEU A 212 -45.78 -3.96 38.15
C LEU A 212 -46.48 -4.91 39.15
N PRO A 213 -47.47 -4.42 39.92
CA PRO A 213 -48.27 -5.29 40.78
C PRO A 213 -48.94 -6.40 39.99
N SER A 214 -49.14 -7.57 40.61
CA SER A 214 -49.81 -8.70 39.98
C SER A 214 -51.23 -8.33 39.57
N LEU A 215 -51.54 -8.45 38.28
CA LEU A 215 -52.89 -8.25 37.76
C LEU A 215 -53.78 -9.42 38.23
N HIS A 216 -54.81 -9.10 39.01
CA HIS A 216 -55.78 -10.06 39.52
C HIS A 216 -57.17 -9.72 38.96
N ILE A 217 -57.77 -10.70 38.27
CA ILE A 217 -59.09 -10.61 37.66
C ILE A 217 -59.79 -11.95 37.92
N ALA A 218 -60.84 -11.94 38.74
CA ALA A 218 -61.69 -13.09 38.99
C ALA A 218 -62.93 -13.02 38.08
N VAL A 219 -63.25 -14.13 37.43
CA VAL A 219 -64.34 -14.24 36.44
C VAL A 219 -65.23 -15.44 36.79
N THR A 220 -66.54 -15.26 36.76
CA THR A 220 -67.54 -16.32 36.93
C THR A 220 -68.81 -15.92 36.19
N GLY A 221 -68.79 -16.07 34.85
CA GLY A 221 -69.84 -15.58 33.94
C GLY A 221 -69.78 -14.06 33.68
N MET A 222 -69.40 -13.28 34.70
CA MET A 222 -69.01 -11.86 34.63
C MET A 222 -67.76 -11.65 35.51
N VAL A 223 -67.14 -10.47 35.47
CA VAL A 223 -66.03 -10.12 36.37
C VAL A 223 -66.55 -9.97 37.81
N THR A 224 -66.03 -10.76 38.75
CA THR A 224 -66.47 -10.78 40.15
C THR A 224 -65.57 -9.98 41.08
N ALA A 225 -64.28 -9.85 40.76
CA ALA A 225 -63.32 -8.96 41.43
C ALA A 225 -62.18 -8.60 40.49
N SER A 226 -61.61 -7.39 40.59
CA SER A 226 -60.37 -7.04 39.90
C SER A 226 -59.61 -5.89 40.57
N ASN A 227 -58.29 -5.82 40.37
CA ASN A 227 -57.45 -4.69 40.79
C ASN A 227 -57.05 -3.75 39.62
N LEU A 228 -57.83 -3.74 38.53
CA LEU A 228 -57.50 -3.06 37.26
C LEU A 228 -57.17 -1.56 37.40
N ALA A 229 -57.90 -0.84 38.24
CA ALA A 229 -57.67 0.60 38.45
C ALA A 229 -56.33 0.88 39.16
N GLU A 230 -56.00 0.07 40.18
CA GLU A 230 -54.72 0.12 40.89
C GLU A 230 -53.58 -0.27 39.97
N PHE A 231 -53.71 -1.38 39.24
CA PHE A 231 -52.75 -1.83 38.24
C PHE A 231 -52.47 -0.74 37.18
N ARG A 232 -53.51 -0.14 36.59
CA ARG A 232 -53.39 0.94 35.59
C ARG A 232 -52.69 2.16 36.19
N GLY A 233 -53.07 2.58 37.40
CA GLY A 233 -52.46 3.70 38.11
C GLY A 233 -50.96 3.48 38.39
N SER A 234 -50.61 2.32 38.94
CA SER A 234 -49.22 1.92 39.20
C SER A 234 -48.40 1.84 37.91
N ALA A 235 -48.92 1.19 36.86
CA ALA A 235 -48.22 1.04 35.59
C ALA A 235 -47.97 2.39 34.91
N MET A 236 -48.97 3.27 34.86
CA MET A 236 -48.81 4.64 34.34
C MET A 236 -47.82 5.46 35.18
N SER A 237 -47.81 5.30 36.52
CA SER A 237 -46.83 5.97 37.38
C SER A 237 -45.40 5.41 37.28
N VAL A 238 -45.20 4.17 36.81
CA VAL A 238 -43.87 3.64 36.51
C VAL A 238 -43.42 4.13 35.13
N LEU A 239 -44.29 3.98 34.11
CA LEU A 239 -43.99 4.32 32.71
C LEU A 239 -43.70 5.82 32.50
N SER A 240 -44.31 6.70 33.29
CA SER A 240 -44.06 8.15 33.28
C SER A 240 -42.79 8.60 34.01
N ARG A 241 -42.15 7.72 34.80
CA ARG A 241 -40.89 8.01 35.54
C ARG A 241 -39.63 7.50 34.86
N ILE A 242 -39.78 6.76 33.76
CA ILE A 242 -38.67 6.26 32.95
C ILE A 242 -37.93 7.45 32.32
N ASN A 243 -36.60 7.55 32.53
CA ASN A 243 -35.79 8.61 31.93
C ASN A 243 -35.81 8.52 30.40
N ARG A 244 -35.80 9.68 29.73
CA ARG A 244 -35.76 9.84 28.27
C ARG A 244 -34.67 10.81 27.81
N ASP A 245 -34.07 11.56 28.74
CA ASP A 245 -32.90 12.40 28.54
C ASP A 245 -31.68 11.60 29.01
N LEU A 246 -31.21 10.71 28.14
CA LEU A 246 -30.15 9.76 28.44
C LEU A 246 -28.80 10.45 28.25
N GLN A 247 -28.07 10.72 29.34
CA GLN A 247 -26.83 11.51 29.31
C GLN A 247 -25.60 10.70 29.75
N THR A 248 -25.79 9.70 30.63
CA THR A 248 -24.71 8.90 31.21
C THR A 248 -24.73 7.45 30.72
N ASP A 249 -23.60 6.75 30.87
CA ASP A 249 -23.51 5.32 30.56
C ASP A 249 -24.47 4.46 31.43
N GLU A 250 -24.83 4.92 32.63
CA GLU A 250 -25.86 4.29 33.47
C GLU A 250 -27.27 4.50 32.88
N ASP A 251 -27.60 5.70 32.39
CA ASP A 251 -28.88 5.96 31.69
C ASP A 251 -29.09 5.04 30.48
N PHE A 252 -28.05 4.86 29.65
CA PHE A 252 -28.15 3.99 28.47
C PHE A 252 -28.26 2.50 28.83
N ALA A 253 -27.62 2.05 29.91
CA ALA A 253 -27.76 0.70 30.41
C ALA A 253 -29.14 0.44 31.04
N ASP A 254 -29.65 1.38 31.86
CA ASP A 254 -31.00 1.36 32.42
C ASP A 254 -32.04 1.37 31.29
N ALA A 255 -31.84 2.18 30.24
CA ALA A 255 -32.71 2.20 29.06
C ALA A 255 -32.73 0.84 28.33
N GLU A 256 -31.59 0.16 28.15
CA GLU A 256 -31.55 -1.17 27.54
C GLU A 256 -32.33 -2.22 28.33
N GLN A 257 -32.24 -2.20 29.66
CA GLN A 257 -32.98 -3.14 30.51
C GLN A 257 -34.46 -2.76 30.62
N THR A 258 -34.77 -1.46 30.58
CA THR A 258 -36.13 -0.94 30.51
C THR A 258 -36.82 -1.33 29.20
N VAL A 259 -36.12 -1.32 28.06
CA VAL A 259 -36.64 -1.81 26.76
C VAL A 259 -37.04 -3.29 26.85
N LYS A 260 -36.22 -4.13 27.48
CA LYS A 260 -36.53 -5.55 27.72
C LYS A 260 -37.69 -5.73 28.71
N TRP A 261 -37.72 -4.93 29.78
CA TRP A 261 -38.77 -4.94 30.80
C TRP A 261 -40.14 -4.56 30.20
N CYS A 262 -40.21 -3.49 29.40
CA CYS A 262 -41.45 -3.09 28.71
C CYS A 262 -41.95 -4.18 27.77
N LYS A 263 -41.05 -4.84 27.03
CA LYS A 263 -41.43 -5.99 26.19
C LYS A 263 -42.00 -7.14 27.05
N GLY A 264 -41.35 -7.45 28.16
CA GLY A 264 -41.87 -8.40 29.15
C GLY A 264 -43.16 -7.96 29.84
N VAL A 265 -43.56 -6.68 29.81
CA VAL A 265 -44.88 -6.21 30.24
C VAL A 265 -45.92 -6.41 29.13
N GLU A 266 -45.61 -6.04 27.88
CA GLU A 266 -46.45 -6.32 26.70
C GLU A 266 -46.82 -7.80 26.61
N ASP A 267 -45.83 -8.69 26.72
CA ASP A 267 -46.04 -10.15 26.57
C ASP A 267 -46.88 -10.76 27.70
N ARG A 268 -46.77 -10.24 28.94
CA ARG A 268 -47.61 -10.67 30.07
C ARG A 268 -49.04 -10.16 29.97
N LEU A 269 -49.24 -8.94 29.45
CA LEU A 269 -50.58 -8.41 29.20
C LEU A 269 -51.29 -9.20 28.10
N GLU A 270 -50.62 -9.49 26.99
CA GLU A 270 -51.19 -10.30 25.91
C GLU A 270 -51.51 -11.73 26.38
N ALA A 271 -50.60 -12.40 27.12
CA ALA A 271 -50.88 -13.73 27.67
C ALA A 271 -52.11 -13.73 28.61
N THR A 272 -52.26 -12.70 29.43
CA THR A 272 -53.42 -12.53 30.31
C THR A 272 -54.70 -12.24 29.52
N LYS A 273 -54.59 -11.49 28.41
CA LYS A 273 -55.71 -11.18 27.51
C LYS A 273 -56.26 -12.46 26.87
N GLN A 274 -55.37 -13.31 26.36
CA GLN A 274 -55.71 -14.62 25.78
C GLN A 274 -56.36 -15.56 26.82
N GLN A 275 -55.85 -15.60 28.05
CA GLN A 275 -56.44 -16.39 29.14
C GLN A 275 -57.89 -15.96 29.45
N ILE A 276 -58.17 -14.66 29.43
CA ILE A 276 -59.50 -14.11 29.73
C ILE A 276 -60.45 -14.24 28.53
N LEU A 277 -59.95 -14.18 27.29
CA LEU A 277 -60.74 -14.33 26.06
C LEU A 277 -61.46 -15.68 25.96
N GLY A 278 -60.97 -16.71 26.66
CA GLY A 278 -61.61 -18.02 26.78
C GLY A 278 -62.81 -18.08 27.73
N GLN A 279 -63.23 -16.95 28.33
CA GLN A 279 -64.36 -16.87 29.27
C GLN A 279 -65.34 -15.77 28.87
N THR A 280 -66.62 -15.94 29.23
CA THR A 280 -67.76 -15.29 28.56
C THR A 280 -67.91 -13.78 28.84
N ALA A 281 -68.57 -13.08 27.93
CA ALA A 281 -68.57 -11.62 27.82
C ALA A 281 -69.35 -10.86 28.90
N ASP A 282 -68.62 -10.17 29.78
CA ASP A 282 -68.68 -8.70 29.91
C ASP A 282 -67.30 -8.16 30.37
N ILE A 283 -66.43 -7.91 29.39
CA ILE A 283 -64.96 -7.80 29.60
C ILE A 283 -64.37 -6.53 28.95
N ASP A 284 -65.17 -5.73 28.23
CA ASP A 284 -64.70 -4.60 27.41
C ASP A 284 -63.83 -3.58 28.17
N ALA A 285 -64.19 -3.25 29.41
CA ALA A 285 -63.42 -2.33 30.25
C ALA A 285 -62.06 -2.91 30.70
N VAL A 286 -61.97 -4.24 30.83
CA VAL A 286 -60.75 -4.97 31.16
C VAL A 286 -59.77 -4.89 30.00
N PHE A 287 -60.22 -5.26 28.80
CA PHE A 287 -59.37 -5.24 27.61
C PHE A 287 -58.92 -3.82 27.26
N ARG A 288 -59.80 -2.81 27.32
CA ARG A 288 -59.40 -1.40 27.13
C ARG A 288 -58.33 -0.95 28.14
N THR A 289 -58.45 -1.37 29.41
CA THR A 289 -57.45 -1.05 30.45
C THR A 289 -56.11 -1.73 30.19
N MET A 290 -56.12 -2.98 29.72
CA MET A 290 -54.89 -3.71 29.38
C MET A 290 -54.24 -3.16 28.10
N ASP A 291 -55.04 -2.79 27.11
CA ASP A 291 -54.59 -2.20 25.85
C ASP A 291 -54.02 -0.79 26.04
N ASP A 292 -54.60 0.04 26.93
CA ASP A 292 -54.02 1.31 27.38
C ASP A 292 -52.59 1.12 27.92
N VAL A 293 -52.39 0.18 28.85
CA VAL A 293 -51.09 -0.06 29.49
C VAL A 293 -50.09 -0.69 28.52
N ALA A 294 -50.54 -1.61 27.66
CA ALA A 294 -49.70 -2.21 26.63
C ALA A 294 -49.28 -1.17 25.57
N ALA A 295 -50.17 -0.26 25.18
CA ALA A 295 -49.87 0.84 24.25
C ALA A 295 -48.85 1.82 24.83
N GLU A 296 -48.98 2.19 26.12
CA GLU A 296 -47.99 3.07 26.77
C GLU A 296 -46.64 2.37 26.96
N ALA A 297 -46.62 1.12 27.43
CA ALA A 297 -45.38 0.33 27.56
C ALA A 297 -44.66 0.20 26.21
N ARG A 298 -45.42 -0.07 25.13
CA ARG A 298 -44.90 -0.12 23.75
C ARG A 298 -44.42 1.24 23.26
N ARG A 299 -45.09 2.35 23.61
CA ARG A 299 -44.65 3.72 23.28
C ARG A 299 -43.29 4.01 23.89
N VAL A 300 -43.16 3.84 25.21
CA VAL A 300 -41.91 4.07 25.93
C VAL A 300 -40.80 3.13 25.44
N ARG A 301 -41.11 1.85 25.16
CA ARG A 301 -40.13 0.92 24.61
C ARG A 301 -39.58 1.38 23.26
N LEU A 302 -40.44 1.79 22.33
CA LEU A 302 -40.01 2.22 20.99
C LEU A 302 -39.26 3.56 21.02
N GLU A 303 -39.58 4.44 21.97
CA GLU A 303 -38.87 5.69 22.22
C GLU A 303 -37.45 5.42 22.75
N LEU A 304 -37.31 4.60 23.80
CA LEU A 304 -36.00 4.21 24.34
C LEU A 304 -35.16 3.39 23.36
N ASP A 305 -35.75 2.41 22.67
CA ASP A 305 -35.06 1.59 21.67
C ASP A 305 -34.51 2.46 20.54
N LYS A 306 -35.21 3.54 20.15
CA LYS A 306 -34.69 4.53 19.21
C LYS A 306 -33.54 5.35 19.81
N LEU A 307 -33.67 5.85 21.04
CA LEU A 307 -32.62 6.65 21.70
C LEU A 307 -31.31 5.85 21.87
N VAL A 308 -31.40 4.62 22.38
CA VAL A 308 -30.24 3.71 22.54
C VAL A 308 -29.60 3.36 21.20
N LYS A 309 -30.36 3.21 20.12
CA LYS A 309 -29.82 2.98 18.76
C LYS A 309 -29.08 4.21 18.24
N VAL A 310 -29.70 5.39 18.32
CA VAL A 310 -29.08 6.66 17.91
C VAL A 310 -27.77 6.87 18.66
N GLU A 311 -27.73 6.66 19.97
CA GLU A 311 -26.48 6.83 20.74
C GLU A 311 -25.41 5.80 20.37
N LYS A 312 -25.77 4.54 20.13
CA LYS A 312 -24.79 3.53 19.69
C LYS A 312 -24.16 3.89 18.35
N ASP A 313 -24.92 4.46 17.43
CA ASP A 313 -24.40 4.94 16.14
C ASP A 313 -23.65 6.29 16.27
N ASN A 314 -24.04 7.17 17.21
CA ASN A 314 -23.25 8.36 17.59
C ASN A 314 -21.86 7.95 18.11
N ARG A 315 -21.81 7.09 19.14
CA ARG A 315 -20.55 6.61 19.75
C ARG A 315 -19.67 5.90 18.74
N ARG A 316 -20.24 5.04 17.90
CA ARG A 316 -19.55 4.41 16.76
C ARG A 316 -18.92 5.46 15.84
N THR A 317 -19.68 6.50 15.48
CA THR A 317 -19.21 7.59 14.62
C THR A 317 -18.10 8.40 15.30
N GLN A 318 -18.22 8.67 16.60
CA GLN A 318 -17.22 9.40 17.38
C GLN A 318 -15.90 8.63 17.50
N ILE A 319 -15.93 7.31 17.70
CA ILE A 319 -14.73 6.46 17.72
C ILE A 319 -13.98 6.57 16.38
N VAL A 320 -14.68 6.44 15.26
CA VAL A 320 -14.10 6.60 13.91
C VAL A 320 -13.57 8.02 13.69
N ALA A 321 -14.33 9.05 14.10
CA ALA A 321 -13.92 10.45 13.96
C ALA A 321 -12.65 10.76 14.77
N ASN A 322 -12.55 10.29 16.02
CA ASN A 322 -11.36 10.44 16.85
C ASN A 322 -10.15 9.73 16.23
N GLY A 323 -10.34 8.51 15.71
CA GLY A 323 -9.29 7.76 15.01
C GLY A 323 -8.76 8.54 13.80
N VAL A 324 -9.65 8.97 12.91
CA VAL A 324 -9.33 9.77 11.71
C VAL A 324 -8.63 11.08 12.08
N GLN A 325 -9.09 11.77 13.13
CA GLN A 325 -8.47 13.02 13.56
C GLN A 325 -7.05 12.79 14.08
N SER A 326 -6.82 11.76 14.91
CA SER A 326 -5.48 11.44 15.41
C SER A 326 -4.45 11.12 14.31
N VAL A 327 -4.92 10.64 13.14
CA VAL A 327 -4.07 10.44 11.96
C VAL A 327 -3.82 11.78 11.25
N ARG A 328 -4.84 12.64 11.10
CA ARG A 328 -4.67 14.00 10.53
C ARG A 328 -3.69 14.85 11.34
N ASP A 329 -3.77 14.79 12.66
CA ASP A 329 -2.88 15.51 13.57
C ASP A 329 -1.42 15.02 13.42
N HIS A 330 -1.22 13.71 13.21
CA HIS A 330 0.08 13.11 12.91
C HIS A 330 0.63 13.56 11.55
N TYR A 331 -0.21 13.62 10.50
CA TYR A 331 0.18 14.21 9.21
C TYR A 331 0.56 15.69 9.34
N ALA A 332 -0.18 16.47 10.14
CA ALA A 332 0.16 17.87 10.39
C ALA A 332 1.52 18.02 11.11
N SER A 333 1.77 17.19 12.12
CA SER A 333 3.06 17.14 12.85
C SER A 333 4.24 16.74 11.95
N ILE A 334 4.04 15.77 11.05
CA ILE A 334 5.03 15.40 10.03
C ILE A 334 5.31 16.56 9.07
N ASN A 335 4.24 17.18 8.54
CA ASN A 335 4.33 18.20 7.50
C ASN A 335 4.97 19.51 7.98
N ALA A 336 4.91 19.80 9.28
CA ALA A 336 5.62 20.92 9.90
C ALA A 336 7.16 20.87 9.70
N GLY A 337 7.71 19.73 9.31
CA GLY A 337 9.12 19.54 8.94
C GLY A 337 9.33 18.91 7.55
N LEU A 338 8.50 19.28 6.57
CA LEU A 338 8.65 18.88 5.16
C LEU A 338 8.51 20.04 4.14
N ASP A 339 8.15 21.25 4.56
CA ASP A 339 7.98 22.44 3.71
C ASP A 339 7.19 22.16 2.42
N ALA A 340 7.80 22.41 1.25
CA ALA A 340 7.21 22.19 -0.06
C ALA A 340 6.97 20.70 -0.41
N HIS A 341 7.44 19.78 0.41
CA HIS A 341 7.31 18.32 0.23
C HIS A 341 6.29 17.69 1.20
N ALA A 342 5.42 18.51 1.82
CA ALA A 342 4.34 18.06 2.70
C ALA A 342 3.46 16.95 2.08
N LEU A 343 3.14 15.94 2.88
CA LEU A 343 2.34 14.79 2.48
C LEU A 343 0.84 15.13 2.47
N ALA A 344 0.13 14.72 1.41
CA ALA A 344 -1.32 14.75 1.40
C ALA A 344 -1.91 13.63 2.27
N VAL A 345 -2.92 13.95 3.07
CA VAL A 345 -3.72 12.95 3.80
C VAL A 345 -4.54 12.13 2.79
N PRO A 346 -4.53 10.78 2.84
CA PRO A 346 -5.33 9.96 1.93
C PRO A 346 -6.82 10.28 2.01
N ALA A 347 -7.46 10.49 0.84
CA ALA A 347 -8.89 10.75 0.76
C ALA A 347 -9.76 9.57 1.25
N SER A 348 -9.22 8.34 1.19
CA SER A 348 -9.86 7.12 1.69
C SER A 348 -9.88 6.99 3.21
N LEU A 349 -9.04 7.73 3.95
CA LEU A 349 -8.77 7.54 5.39
C LEU A 349 -10.03 7.36 6.24
N GLN A 350 -11.09 8.13 5.99
CA GLN A 350 -12.34 8.03 6.75
C GLN A 350 -13.15 6.77 6.43
N ALA A 351 -13.08 6.26 5.19
CA ALA A 351 -13.66 4.99 4.81
C ALA A 351 -12.83 3.80 5.35
N ASP A 352 -11.50 3.91 5.31
CA ASP A 352 -10.59 2.86 5.76
C ASP A 352 -10.72 2.62 7.28
N ILE A 353 -10.66 3.69 8.08
CA ILE A 353 -10.92 3.64 9.54
C ILE A 353 -12.40 3.30 9.83
N GLY A 354 -13.33 3.67 8.95
CA GLY A 354 -14.74 3.30 9.04
C GLY A 354 -15.02 1.82 8.74
N ALA A 355 -14.14 1.11 8.04
CA ALA A 355 -14.34 -0.28 7.65
C ALA A 355 -14.07 -1.27 8.79
N VAL A 356 -13.04 -1.03 9.61
CA VAL A 356 -12.55 -1.99 10.62
C VAL A 356 -13.52 -2.23 11.79
N ILE A 357 -14.48 -1.34 11.99
CA ILE A 357 -15.58 -1.50 12.97
C ILE A 357 -16.73 -2.39 12.47
N LYS A 358 -16.74 -2.80 11.18
CA LYS A 358 -17.81 -3.61 10.60
C LYS A 358 -17.89 -4.97 11.30
N GLY A 359 -19.07 -5.32 11.80
CA GLY A 359 -19.32 -6.57 12.54
C GLY A 359 -18.86 -6.58 14.01
N LYS A 360 -18.11 -5.57 14.46
CA LYS A 360 -17.74 -5.41 15.88
C LYS A 360 -18.99 -5.05 16.71
N LYS A 361 -19.17 -5.72 17.86
CA LYS A 361 -20.39 -5.61 18.70
C LYS A 361 -20.22 -4.79 19.98
N SER A 362 -19.00 -4.63 20.49
CA SER A 362 -18.69 -3.87 21.70
C SER A 362 -17.92 -2.58 21.39
N ILE A 363 -18.05 -1.58 22.25
CA ILE A 363 -17.32 -0.31 22.14
C ILE A 363 -15.80 -0.54 22.20
N SER A 364 -15.31 -1.31 23.17
CA SER A 364 -13.90 -1.68 23.30
C SER A 364 -13.33 -2.35 22.03
N SER A 365 -14.06 -3.26 21.38
CA SER A 365 -13.58 -3.91 20.15
C SER A 365 -13.66 -3.02 18.90
N MET A 366 -14.47 -1.96 18.93
CA MET A 366 -14.42 -0.89 17.93
C MET A 366 -13.24 0.07 18.19
N GLN A 367 -12.97 0.41 19.46
CA GLN A 367 -11.86 1.27 19.87
C GLN A 367 -10.49 0.62 19.55
N ASP A 368 -10.29 -0.66 19.87
CA ASP A 368 -9.06 -1.38 19.56
C ASP A 368 -8.81 -1.50 18.05
N ALA A 369 -9.85 -1.84 17.28
CA ALA A 369 -9.76 -1.94 15.82
C ALA A 369 -9.42 -0.58 15.18
N VAL A 370 -10.06 0.51 15.63
CA VAL A 370 -9.78 1.86 15.14
C VAL A 370 -8.43 2.38 15.62
N GLY A 371 -8.01 2.09 16.85
CA GLY A 371 -6.69 2.44 17.38
C GLY A 371 -5.57 1.75 16.62
N THR A 372 -5.73 0.45 16.33
CA THR A 372 -4.81 -0.33 15.48
C THR A 372 -4.75 0.22 14.05
N ALA A 373 -5.90 0.48 13.42
CA ALA A 373 -5.93 1.03 12.06
C ALA A 373 -5.34 2.45 11.99
N ALA A 374 -5.60 3.29 13.00
CA ALA A 374 -5.01 4.62 13.12
C ALA A 374 -3.49 4.55 13.32
N ALA A 375 -2.99 3.64 14.18
CA ALA A 375 -1.56 3.41 14.34
C ALA A 375 -0.89 2.97 13.04
N ASN A 376 -1.48 2.00 12.32
CA ASN A 376 -0.94 1.54 11.03
C ASN A 376 -0.97 2.64 9.95
N ALA A 377 -1.96 3.54 9.97
CA ALA A 377 -1.96 4.73 9.12
C ALA A 377 -0.86 5.75 9.51
N LYS A 378 -0.61 5.97 10.80
CA LYS A 378 0.52 6.81 11.28
C LYS A 378 1.88 6.21 10.91
N ILE A 379 2.02 4.89 10.98
CA ILE A 379 3.23 4.15 10.59
C ILE A 379 3.52 4.37 9.11
N ALA A 380 2.53 4.12 8.23
CA ALA A 380 2.67 4.35 6.78
C ALA A 380 3.00 5.81 6.44
N ALA A 381 2.35 6.77 7.10
CA ALA A 381 2.65 8.20 6.94
C ALA A 381 4.10 8.55 7.34
N SER A 382 4.60 7.94 8.42
CA SER A 382 5.98 8.15 8.90
C SER A 382 7.01 7.57 7.92
N GLN A 383 6.78 6.36 7.41
CA GLN A 383 7.61 5.74 6.37
C GLN A 383 7.64 6.58 5.08
N GLN A 384 6.48 7.10 4.66
CA GLN A 384 6.40 7.98 3.51
C GLN A 384 7.19 9.29 3.74
N ALA A 385 7.16 9.84 4.96
CA ALA A 385 7.92 11.02 5.32
C ALA A 385 9.43 10.77 5.27
N GLU A 386 9.92 9.65 5.79
CA GLU A 386 11.34 9.28 5.73
C GLU A 386 11.81 9.01 4.30
N ARG A 387 11.00 8.35 3.45
CA ARG A 387 11.30 8.23 2.02
C ARG A 387 11.41 9.61 1.35
N VAL A 388 10.51 10.54 1.66
CA VAL A 388 10.55 11.90 1.14
C VAL A 388 11.79 12.66 1.63
N ARG A 389 12.15 12.56 2.91
CA ARG A 389 13.37 13.15 3.49
C ARG A 389 14.64 12.62 2.84
N ALA A 390 14.73 11.30 2.65
CA ALA A 390 15.83 10.66 1.91
C ALA A 390 15.90 11.16 0.46
N ASN A 391 14.76 11.28 -0.22
CA ASN A 391 14.68 11.79 -1.59
C ASN A 391 15.09 13.27 -1.72
N VAL A 392 14.69 14.13 -0.77
CA VAL A 392 15.14 15.53 -0.71
C VAL A 392 16.66 15.59 -0.56
N ARG A 393 17.23 14.83 0.39
CA ARG A 393 18.69 14.75 0.60
C ARG A 393 19.44 14.24 -0.63
N VAL A 394 18.88 13.28 -1.38
CA VAL A 394 19.46 12.82 -2.65
C VAL A 394 19.47 13.94 -3.69
N LEU A 395 18.38 14.70 -3.84
CA LEU A 395 18.36 15.85 -4.74
C LEU A 395 19.38 16.94 -4.33
N GLU A 396 19.45 17.29 -3.05
CA GLU A 396 20.41 18.28 -2.54
C GLU A 396 21.87 17.90 -2.78
N MET A 397 22.21 16.60 -2.67
CA MET A 397 23.56 16.09 -2.89
C MET A 397 23.92 15.97 -4.37
N GLU A 398 22.99 15.50 -5.21
CA GLU A 398 23.29 15.08 -6.59
C GLU A 398 22.99 16.18 -7.64
N MET A 399 22.11 17.16 -7.37
CA MET A 399 21.72 18.19 -8.37
C MET A 399 22.84 19.19 -8.69
N GLY A 400 23.65 19.58 -7.70
CA GLY A 400 24.74 20.56 -7.87
C GLY A 400 24.32 21.84 -8.61
N THR A 401 25.09 22.21 -9.65
CA THR A 401 24.80 23.36 -10.52
C THR A 401 23.63 23.14 -11.48
N PHE A 402 23.17 21.89 -11.68
CA PHE A 402 22.11 21.53 -12.62
C PHE A 402 20.70 21.69 -12.03
N ALA A 403 20.55 22.48 -10.96
CA ALA A 403 19.30 22.61 -10.22
C ALA A 403 18.08 23.02 -11.06
N GLY A 404 18.30 23.74 -12.17
CA GLY A 404 17.26 24.11 -13.13
C GLY A 404 16.58 22.96 -13.87
N LEU A 405 17.19 21.76 -13.93
CA LEU A 405 16.63 20.58 -14.62
C LEU A 405 15.53 19.84 -13.83
N PHE A 406 15.23 20.30 -12.61
CA PHE A 406 14.38 19.59 -11.63
C PHE A 406 13.24 20.47 -11.11
N HIS A 407 12.57 21.18 -12.02
CA HIS A 407 11.33 21.90 -11.76
C HIS A 407 10.21 21.01 -11.17
N ASP A 408 10.26 19.70 -11.42
CA ASP A 408 9.37 18.65 -10.91
C ASP A 408 9.84 18.01 -9.59
N ARG A 409 10.90 18.54 -8.94
CA ARG A 409 11.54 17.97 -7.72
C ARG A 409 10.57 17.51 -6.63
N VAL A 410 9.49 18.25 -6.37
CA VAL A 410 8.49 17.90 -5.34
C VAL A 410 7.75 16.60 -5.71
N GLN A 411 7.33 16.47 -6.97
CA GLN A 411 6.68 15.26 -7.48
C GLN A 411 7.65 14.08 -7.48
N LEU A 412 8.92 14.30 -7.84
CA LEU A 412 9.96 13.26 -7.80
C LEU A 412 10.16 12.74 -6.37
N CYS A 413 10.31 13.62 -5.38
CA CYS A 413 10.40 13.24 -3.97
C CYS A 413 9.20 12.43 -3.49
N ALA A 414 7.98 12.80 -3.88
CA ALA A 414 6.77 12.12 -3.44
C ALA A 414 6.66 10.69 -4.03
N THR A 415 7.11 10.49 -5.27
CA THR A 415 6.76 9.31 -6.09
C THR A 415 7.88 8.28 -6.33
N LYS A 416 9.15 8.60 -6.08
CA LYS A 416 10.29 7.71 -6.35
C LYS A 416 10.89 7.06 -5.10
N SER A 417 11.62 5.97 -5.29
CA SER A 417 12.62 5.53 -4.32
C SER A 417 13.88 6.40 -4.39
N PRO A 418 14.73 6.43 -3.34
CA PRO A 418 16.00 7.18 -3.38
C PRO A 418 16.95 6.71 -4.50
N GLU A 419 16.90 5.42 -4.85
CA GLU A 419 17.72 4.85 -5.92
C GLU A 419 17.20 5.19 -7.32
N ASP A 420 15.89 5.05 -7.57
CA ASP A 420 15.25 5.53 -8.81
C ASP A 420 15.54 7.02 -9.04
N LEU A 421 15.51 7.80 -7.96
CA LEU A 421 15.71 9.24 -8.00
C LEU A 421 17.17 9.58 -8.31
N ARG A 422 18.15 8.93 -7.66
CA ARG A 422 19.57 9.05 -8.04
C ARG A 422 19.78 8.70 -9.52
N ASN A 423 19.28 7.54 -9.96
CA ASN A 423 19.44 7.07 -11.34
C ASN A 423 18.82 8.06 -12.35
N LEU A 424 17.66 8.65 -12.04
CA LEU A 424 17.03 9.70 -12.85
C LEU A 424 17.83 11.01 -12.85
N ILE A 425 18.39 11.42 -11.72
CA ILE A 425 19.23 12.63 -11.62
C ILE A 425 20.49 12.46 -12.47
N THR A 426 21.22 11.35 -12.31
CA THR A 426 22.39 11.02 -13.12
C THR A 426 22.05 11.03 -14.61
N ALA A 427 20.95 10.38 -15.02
CA ALA A 427 20.54 10.37 -16.44
C ALA A 427 20.24 11.78 -16.99
N ARG A 428 19.53 12.64 -16.25
CA ARG A 428 19.25 14.03 -16.68
C ARG A 428 20.52 14.87 -16.76
N ILE A 429 21.42 14.74 -15.78
CA ILE A 429 22.68 15.50 -15.74
C ILE A 429 23.61 15.07 -16.89
N THR A 430 23.77 13.76 -17.12
CA THR A 430 24.60 13.25 -18.22
C THR A 430 24.08 13.71 -19.59
N GLU A 431 22.76 13.69 -19.81
CA GLU A 431 22.17 14.18 -21.07
C GLU A 431 22.37 15.70 -21.24
N GLN A 432 22.21 16.51 -20.18
CA GLN A 432 22.47 17.94 -20.24
C GLN A 432 23.94 18.26 -20.53
N GLN A 433 24.88 17.55 -19.87
CA GLN A 433 26.31 17.67 -20.13
C GLN A 433 26.65 17.33 -21.59
N ARG A 434 26.09 16.24 -22.12
CA ARG A 434 26.24 15.82 -23.53
C ARG A 434 25.70 16.88 -24.51
N VAL A 435 24.59 17.53 -24.19
CA VAL A 435 24.01 18.62 -25.00
C VAL A 435 24.88 19.88 -24.96
N ASP A 436 25.42 20.26 -23.80
CA ASP A 436 26.27 21.45 -23.67
C ASP A 436 27.68 21.25 -24.23
N GLU A 437 28.23 20.03 -24.15
CA GLU A 437 29.45 19.65 -24.88
C GLU A 437 29.25 19.78 -26.39
N GLN A 438 28.18 19.22 -26.95
CA GLN A 438 27.88 19.36 -28.38
C GLN A 438 27.64 20.81 -28.83
N ARG A 439 27.05 21.65 -27.97
CA ARG A 439 26.94 23.10 -28.21
C ARG A 439 28.32 23.78 -28.24
N LEU A 440 29.20 23.44 -27.30
CA LEU A 440 30.55 23.99 -27.22
C LEU A 440 31.44 23.53 -28.37
N GLU A 441 31.32 22.27 -28.81
CA GLU A 441 31.97 21.75 -30.01
C GLU A 441 31.49 22.45 -31.28
N ALA A 442 30.16 22.62 -31.45
CA ALA A 442 29.60 23.33 -32.59
C ALA A 442 30.04 24.81 -32.63
N GLN A 443 30.17 25.47 -31.47
CA GLN A 443 30.72 26.82 -31.38
C GLN A 443 32.22 26.87 -31.74
N ARG A 444 33.02 25.94 -31.21
CA ARG A 444 34.45 25.81 -31.55
C ARG A 444 34.66 25.56 -33.04
N GLU A 445 33.85 24.70 -33.65
CA GLU A 445 33.92 24.40 -35.08
C GLU A 445 33.49 25.61 -35.93
N LYS A 446 32.42 26.33 -35.54
CA LYS A 446 32.04 27.58 -36.20
C LYS A 446 33.16 28.63 -36.17
N ILE A 447 33.86 28.76 -35.03
CA ILE A 447 35.03 29.64 -34.92
C ILE A 447 36.16 29.19 -35.85
N ARG A 448 36.49 27.89 -35.89
CA ARG A 448 37.49 27.35 -36.84
C ARG A 448 37.13 27.63 -38.29
N GLN A 449 35.86 27.51 -38.66
CA GLN A 449 35.38 27.79 -40.01
C GLN A 449 35.42 29.30 -40.34
N GLU A 450 35.11 30.17 -39.39
CA GLU A 450 35.22 31.63 -39.55
C GLU A 450 36.68 32.10 -39.67
N GLU A 451 37.60 31.53 -38.88
CA GLU A 451 39.04 31.78 -38.99
C GLU A 451 39.62 31.25 -40.31
N ALA A 452 39.28 30.02 -40.71
CA ALA A 452 39.71 29.45 -41.98
C ALA A 452 39.17 30.23 -43.19
N ALA A 453 37.90 30.66 -43.15
CA ALA A 453 37.31 31.49 -44.19
C ALA A 453 37.95 32.89 -44.26
N LYS A 454 38.35 33.46 -43.12
CA LYS A 454 39.13 34.71 -43.07
C LYS A 454 40.51 34.53 -43.70
N LEU A 455 41.24 33.47 -43.33
CA LEU A 455 42.56 33.18 -43.87
C LEU A 455 42.51 32.91 -45.38
N ALA A 456 41.51 32.17 -45.85
CA ALA A 456 41.29 31.91 -47.28
C ALA A 456 40.98 33.18 -48.08
N ARG A 457 40.21 34.13 -47.51
CA ARG A 457 40.00 35.46 -48.13
C ARG A 457 41.29 36.26 -48.19
N GLU A 458 42.05 36.32 -47.10
CA GLU A 458 43.33 37.04 -47.08
C GLU A 458 44.35 36.44 -48.08
N GLN A 459 44.34 35.12 -48.27
CA GLN A 459 45.11 34.45 -49.33
C GLN A 459 44.60 34.81 -50.73
N GLN A 460 43.28 34.78 -50.98
CA GLN A 460 42.70 35.15 -52.27
C GLN A 460 42.94 36.63 -52.62
N GLU A 461 42.88 37.53 -51.64
CA GLU A 461 43.19 38.96 -51.78
C GLU A 461 44.66 39.15 -52.17
N ARG A 462 45.61 38.49 -51.46
CA ARG A 462 47.04 38.49 -51.82
C ARG A 462 47.31 37.87 -53.20
N GLU A 463 46.61 36.80 -53.57
CA GLU A 463 46.72 36.18 -54.89
C GLU A 463 46.13 37.07 -56.00
N GLU A 464 45.09 37.86 -55.73
CA GLU A 464 44.59 38.88 -56.65
C GLU A 464 45.54 40.07 -56.77
N GLU A 465 46.11 40.56 -55.67
CA GLU A 465 47.13 41.60 -55.69
C GLU A 465 48.36 41.15 -56.48
N GLN A 466 48.86 39.94 -56.25
CA GLN A 466 49.98 39.37 -57.00
C GLN A 466 49.62 39.20 -58.49
N ARG A 467 48.45 38.64 -58.83
CA ARG A 467 48.01 38.54 -60.24
C ARG A 467 47.83 39.91 -60.92
N ARG A 468 47.41 40.95 -60.18
CA ARG A 468 47.33 42.32 -60.69
C ARG A 468 48.73 42.92 -60.91
N ALA A 469 49.68 42.67 -60.02
CA ALA A 469 51.08 43.08 -60.16
C ALA A 469 51.76 42.37 -61.34
N ASP A 470 51.59 41.05 -61.47
CA ASP A 470 52.13 40.24 -62.56
C ASP A 470 51.51 40.64 -63.91
N ALA A 471 50.20 40.91 -63.95
CA ALA A 471 49.54 41.41 -65.15
C ALA A 471 50.00 42.83 -65.53
N GLN A 472 50.32 43.70 -64.57
CA GLN A 472 50.93 45.01 -64.84
C GLN A 472 52.38 44.87 -65.34
N ALA A 473 53.16 43.95 -64.77
CA ALA A 473 54.53 43.66 -65.20
C ALA A 473 54.58 43.05 -66.62
N GLU A 474 53.66 42.13 -66.94
CA GLU A 474 53.56 41.54 -68.28
C GLU A 474 52.96 42.53 -69.29
N ALA A 475 52.01 43.38 -68.91
CA ALA A 475 51.57 44.50 -69.75
C ALA A 475 52.72 45.47 -70.07
N ALA A 476 53.60 45.75 -69.10
CA ALA A 476 54.80 46.55 -69.31
C ALA A 476 55.82 45.85 -70.23
N ARG A 477 55.95 44.52 -70.17
CA ARG A 477 56.78 43.72 -71.09
C ARG A 477 56.23 43.70 -72.51
N VAL A 478 54.93 43.44 -72.68
CA VAL A 478 54.26 43.45 -73.99
C VAL A 478 54.34 44.83 -74.63
N ALA A 479 54.17 45.90 -73.85
CA ALA A 479 54.36 47.28 -74.31
C ALA A 479 55.81 47.59 -74.75
N ALA A 480 56.81 46.86 -74.24
CA ALA A 480 58.21 46.98 -74.63
C ALA A 480 58.62 46.07 -75.82
N ALA A 481 57.75 45.15 -76.25
CA ALA A 481 58.13 44.04 -77.14
C ALA A 481 57.37 43.97 -78.48
N ALA A 482 56.56 44.97 -78.84
CA ALA A 482 55.64 44.89 -79.99
C ALA A 482 55.66 46.12 -80.93
N PRO A 483 56.30 46.03 -82.12
CA PRO A 483 55.89 46.75 -83.31
C PRO A 483 54.87 45.94 -84.13
N ALA A 484 53.98 46.62 -84.85
CA ALA A 484 52.96 46.04 -85.74
C ALA A 484 53.26 46.45 -87.22
N PRO A 485 52.43 46.15 -88.26
CA PRO A 485 51.25 45.26 -88.35
C PRO A 485 51.21 44.37 -89.64
N ALA A 486 50.02 43.80 -89.95
CA ALA A 486 49.50 43.49 -91.31
C ALA A 486 49.83 42.10 -91.96
N PRO A 487 49.26 41.69 -93.13
CA PRO A 487 48.08 40.80 -93.08
C PRO A 487 47.97 39.67 -94.16
N ALA A 488 46.88 38.86 -94.04
CA ALA A 488 45.99 38.38 -95.13
C ALA A 488 45.92 36.87 -95.56
N VAL A 489 44.69 36.50 -95.98
CA VAL A 489 44.18 35.44 -96.91
C VAL A 489 44.23 33.91 -96.65
N VAL A 490 43.02 33.35 -96.46
CA VAL A 490 42.38 32.21 -97.20
C VAL A 490 42.95 30.78 -97.16
N SER A 491 42.16 29.82 -96.64
CA SER A 491 41.72 28.59 -97.36
C SER A 491 40.66 27.78 -96.59
N ALA A 492 40.02 26.84 -97.29
CA ALA A 492 39.09 25.78 -96.81
C ALA A 492 39.60 24.42 -97.39
N PRO A 493 39.06 23.21 -97.06
CA PRO A 493 37.77 22.87 -96.43
C PRO A 493 37.84 21.75 -95.35
N ALA A 494 36.71 21.04 -95.14
CA ALA A 494 36.48 19.89 -94.22
C ALA A 494 37.03 18.54 -94.82
N PRO A 495 36.77 17.29 -94.30
CA PRO A 495 35.83 16.85 -93.23
C PRO A 495 36.23 15.63 -92.31
N VAL A 496 35.34 15.25 -91.36
CA VAL A 496 35.09 13.93 -90.65
C VAL A 496 36.25 13.03 -90.12
N ALA A 497 36.05 11.97 -89.32
CA ALA A 497 35.22 11.70 -88.11
C ALA A 497 35.50 10.23 -87.65
N ALA A 498 35.52 9.93 -86.34
CA ALA A 498 35.49 8.54 -85.83
C ALA A 498 35.05 8.41 -84.35
N ALA A 499 34.24 7.39 -84.07
CA ALA A 499 34.03 6.74 -82.77
C ALA A 499 34.24 5.21 -82.97
N PRO A 500 34.11 4.29 -81.98
CA PRO A 500 32.88 3.98 -81.21
C PRO A 500 33.27 3.78 -79.70
N ALA A 501 32.72 2.96 -78.78
CA ALA A 501 31.50 2.15 -78.48
C ALA A 501 31.63 1.79 -76.96
N ALA A 502 30.67 1.32 -76.17
CA ALA A 502 29.19 1.23 -76.14
C ALA A 502 28.82 0.84 -74.65
N LEU A 503 27.61 0.54 -74.15
CA LEU A 503 26.32 0.13 -74.71
C LEU A 503 25.11 0.77 -73.97
N SER A 504 24.01 0.83 -74.73
CA SER A 504 22.58 0.97 -74.42
C SER A 504 21.98 -0.01 -73.36
N PRO A 505 20.67 0.13 -73.00
CA PRO A 505 19.83 1.34 -72.90
C PRO A 505 18.83 1.36 -71.70
N ALA A 506 18.20 2.51 -71.45
CA ALA A 506 16.73 2.66 -71.39
C ALA A 506 16.32 4.14 -71.28
N LEU A 507 15.30 4.58 -72.02
CA LEU A 507 14.78 5.95 -72.03
C LEU A 507 13.36 5.99 -71.44
N SER A 508 13.04 7.07 -70.70
CA SER A 508 12.03 8.08 -71.12
C SER A 508 11.73 9.09 -70.01
N GLN A 509 11.60 10.37 -70.38
CA GLN A 509 11.08 11.44 -69.51
C GLN A 509 9.69 11.90 -70.00
N ALA A 510 8.78 12.17 -69.06
CA ALA A 510 7.75 13.24 -69.06
C ALA A 510 6.76 13.35 -70.25
N VAL A 511 5.50 13.80 -70.13
CA VAL A 511 4.66 14.38 -69.05
C VAL A 511 3.20 13.84 -69.26
N LYS A 512 2.06 14.28 -68.69
CA LYS A 512 1.65 15.50 -67.95
C LYS A 512 0.42 15.22 -67.08
N SER A 513 0.25 16.01 -66.01
CA SER A 513 -1.01 16.39 -65.33
C SER A 513 -2.22 15.43 -65.32
N LEU A 514 -2.60 14.94 -64.13
CA LEU A 514 -3.82 15.38 -63.41
C LEU A 514 -3.94 14.75 -61.99
N ALA A 515 -4.41 15.56 -61.04
CA ALA A 515 -4.96 15.29 -59.70
C ALA A 515 -4.57 14.02 -58.87
N ALA A 516 -3.98 14.30 -57.69
CA ALA A 516 -4.03 13.56 -56.41
C ALA A 516 -3.40 12.14 -56.28
N PRO A 517 -3.00 11.74 -55.04
CA PRO A 517 -2.44 12.52 -53.94
C PRO A 517 -0.90 12.34 -53.85
N ALA A 518 -0.22 13.12 -53.01
CA ALA A 518 1.19 12.86 -52.69
C ALA A 518 1.32 11.63 -51.76
N PRO A 519 2.39 10.82 -51.85
CA PRO A 519 2.70 9.84 -50.82
C PRO A 519 2.97 10.57 -49.51
N ALA A 520 2.31 10.15 -48.43
CA ALA A 520 2.44 10.78 -47.13
C ALA A 520 3.88 10.64 -46.59
N GLN A 521 4.33 11.65 -45.82
CA GLN A 521 5.52 11.47 -44.99
C GLN A 521 5.20 10.45 -43.90
N VAL A 522 5.69 9.22 -44.07
CA VAL A 522 5.60 8.15 -43.07
C VAL A 522 6.34 8.59 -41.81
N VAL A 523 5.59 9.03 -40.79
CA VAL A 523 6.12 9.42 -39.49
C VAL A 523 6.45 8.15 -38.72
N ARG A 524 7.73 7.83 -38.57
CA ARG A 524 8.16 6.58 -37.94
C ARG A 524 8.14 6.67 -36.42
N ILE A 525 7.58 5.66 -35.77
CA ILE A 525 7.51 5.51 -34.30
C ILE A 525 8.21 4.22 -33.87
N LYS A 526 8.94 4.22 -32.75
CA LYS A 526 9.62 3.03 -32.22
C LYS A 526 8.66 2.19 -31.40
N LEU A 527 8.88 0.88 -31.36
CA LEU A 527 8.13 -0.04 -30.47
C LEU A 527 8.09 0.44 -29.00
N GLY A 528 9.18 1.05 -28.49
CA GLY A 528 9.21 1.62 -27.15
C GLY A 528 8.22 2.77 -26.94
N ASP A 529 8.06 3.64 -27.94
CA ASP A 529 7.12 4.76 -27.91
C ASP A 529 5.65 4.29 -28.08
N ILE A 530 5.44 3.13 -28.73
CA ILE A 530 4.14 2.43 -28.76
C ILE A 530 3.82 1.88 -27.38
N ASN A 531 4.75 1.16 -26.75
CA ASN A 531 4.58 0.62 -25.40
C ASN A 531 4.36 1.72 -24.36
N ALA A 532 5.03 2.87 -24.49
CA ALA A 532 4.78 4.04 -23.64
C ALA A 532 3.36 4.62 -23.79
N LYS A 533 2.64 4.35 -24.89
CA LYS A 533 1.25 4.78 -25.11
C LYS A 533 0.20 3.78 -24.63
N ILE A 534 0.56 2.51 -24.45
CA ILE A 534 -0.33 1.46 -23.93
C ILE A 534 -0.01 1.02 -22.49
N ALA A 535 1.00 1.64 -21.87
CA ALA A 535 1.37 1.43 -20.48
C ALA A 535 0.13 1.53 -19.53
N PRO A 536 -0.04 0.63 -18.55
CA PRO A 536 0.95 -0.35 -18.06
C PRO A 536 1.11 -1.62 -18.91
N LEU A 537 0.36 -1.78 -20.00
CA LEU A 537 0.50 -2.94 -20.90
C LEU A 537 1.74 -2.79 -21.81
N THR A 538 2.25 -3.92 -22.29
CA THR A 538 3.38 -3.98 -23.24
C THR A 538 3.10 -4.99 -24.34
N ILE A 539 3.42 -4.65 -25.58
CA ILE A 539 3.41 -5.59 -26.70
C ILE A 539 4.83 -5.80 -27.25
N THR A 540 5.11 -7.02 -27.70
CA THR A 540 6.33 -7.32 -28.46
C THR A 540 6.09 -7.02 -29.94
N ALA A 541 7.18 -6.81 -30.70
CA ALA A 541 7.05 -6.65 -32.14
C ALA A 541 6.41 -7.85 -32.85
N ASP A 542 6.56 -9.03 -32.29
CA ASP A 542 6.07 -10.27 -32.89
C ASP A 542 4.58 -10.49 -32.52
N GLY A 543 4.14 -9.95 -31.37
CA GLY A 543 2.71 -9.75 -31.07
C GLY A 543 2.05 -8.75 -32.01
N LEU A 544 2.71 -7.63 -32.35
CA LEU A 544 2.21 -6.72 -33.39
C LEU A 544 2.13 -7.41 -34.76
N ALA A 545 3.09 -8.26 -35.11
CA ALA A 545 3.05 -9.04 -36.35
C ALA A 545 1.89 -10.05 -36.37
N GLN A 546 1.56 -10.68 -35.23
CA GLN A 546 0.36 -11.53 -35.09
C GLN A 546 -0.96 -10.75 -35.24
N LEU A 547 -0.96 -9.45 -34.86
CA LEU A 547 -2.07 -8.52 -35.14
C LEU A 547 -2.09 -7.98 -36.58
N GLY A 548 -1.14 -8.40 -37.43
CA GLY A 548 -1.04 -7.99 -38.84
C GLY A 548 -0.10 -6.81 -39.13
N PHE A 549 0.54 -6.23 -38.12
CA PHE A 549 1.36 -5.02 -38.26
C PHE A 549 2.86 -5.35 -38.31
N LEU A 550 3.48 -5.14 -39.47
CA LEU A 550 4.91 -5.37 -39.69
C LEU A 550 5.71 -4.06 -39.59
N PRO A 551 6.97 -4.09 -39.14
CA PRO A 551 7.81 -2.89 -39.07
C PRO A 551 8.19 -2.39 -40.47
N VAL A 552 8.03 -1.09 -40.69
CA VAL A 552 8.36 -0.38 -41.94
C VAL A 552 9.87 -0.35 -42.20
N THR A 553 10.68 -0.34 -41.14
CA THR A 553 12.15 -0.47 -41.22
C THR A 553 12.72 -0.94 -39.87
N ILE A 554 14.00 -1.35 -39.87
CA ILE A 554 14.75 -1.76 -38.67
C ILE A 554 16.06 -0.97 -38.61
N GLU A 555 16.16 -0.06 -37.65
CA GLU A 555 17.34 0.79 -37.46
C GLU A 555 18.05 0.39 -36.16
N ARG A 556 19.27 -0.15 -36.25
CA ARG A 556 20.09 -0.58 -35.08
C ARG A 556 19.29 -1.41 -34.06
N ALA A 557 18.72 -2.53 -34.53
CA ALA A 557 17.80 -3.43 -33.81
C ALA A 557 16.45 -2.82 -33.34
N SER A 558 16.23 -1.51 -33.47
CA SER A 558 14.91 -0.90 -33.22
C SER A 558 13.99 -1.11 -34.42
N LYS A 559 12.94 -1.92 -34.24
CA LYS A 559 11.82 -2.05 -35.18
C LYS A 559 10.98 -0.76 -35.15
N LEU A 560 10.81 -0.12 -36.31
CA LEU A 560 10.08 1.13 -36.52
C LEU A 560 8.79 0.88 -37.31
N TYR A 561 7.70 1.51 -36.91
CA TYR A 561 6.35 1.37 -37.47
C TYR A 561 5.83 2.71 -38.02
N ASP A 562 4.77 2.71 -38.82
CA ASP A 562 4.09 3.94 -39.23
C ASP A 562 3.18 4.45 -38.11
N ALA A 563 3.32 5.73 -37.72
CA ALA A 563 2.44 6.36 -36.76
C ALA A 563 0.98 6.48 -37.25
N ALA A 564 0.74 6.42 -38.57
CA ALA A 564 -0.61 6.38 -39.14
C ALA A 564 -1.37 5.08 -38.82
N GLU A 565 -0.66 3.97 -38.53
CA GLU A 565 -1.28 2.67 -38.22
C GLU A 565 -1.65 2.53 -36.73
N LEU A 566 -1.18 3.42 -35.85
CA LEU A 566 -1.42 3.33 -34.39
C LEU A 566 -2.90 3.17 -33.99
N PRO A 567 -3.87 3.89 -34.60
CA PRO A 567 -5.29 3.68 -34.28
C PRO A 567 -5.77 2.27 -34.62
N ALA A 568 -5.27 1.69 -35.71
CA ALA A 568 -5.60 0.32 -36.11
C ALA A 568 -4.92 -0.71 -35.19
N MET A 569 -3.66 -0.49 -34.81
CA MET A 569 -2.95 -1.33 -33.82
C MET A 569 -3.69 -1.38 -32.48
N PHE A 570 -4.10 -0.22 -31.95
CA PHE A 570 -4.84 -0.15 -30.68
C PHE A 570 -6.24 -0.78 -30.80
N THR A 571 -6.92 -0.61 -31.95
CA THR A 571 -8.21 -1.27 -32.21
C THR A 571 -8.06 -2.81 -32.23
N ALA A 572 -7.00 -3.34 -32.86
CA ALA A 572 -6.72 -4.77 -32.89
C ALA A 572 -6.40 -5.34 -31.49
N MET A 573 -5.63 -4.60 -30.67
CA MET A 573 -5.40 -4.96 -29.27
C MET A 573 -6.71 -5.01 -28.47
N GLN A 574 -7.59 -4.01 -28.62
CA GLN A 574 -8.90 -3.98 -27.96
C GLN A 574 -9.78 -5.17 -28.36
N GLN A 575 -9.73 -5.61 -29.63
CA GLN A 575 -10.45 -6.81 -30.09
C GLN A 575 -9.93 -8.09 -29.43
N VAL A 576 -8.61 -8.23 -29.21
CA VAL A 576 -8.05 -9.36 -28.45
C VAL A 576 -8.53 -9.37 -27.00
N PHE A 577 -8.51 -8.22 -26.31
CA PHE A 577 -9.01 -8.14 -24.93
C PHE A 577 -10.51 -8.42 -24.84
N ALA A 578 -11.32 -7.90 -25.76
CA ALA A 578 -12.76 -8.16 -25.82
C ALA A 578 -13.06 -9.66 -26.06
N ARG A 579 -12.27 -10.32 -26.92
CA ARG A 579 -12.37 -11.76 -27.17
C ARG A 579 -11.98 -12.58 -25.94
N ALA A 580 -10.83 -12.29 -25.31
CA ALA A 580 -10.37 -12.99 -24.13
C ALA A 580 -11.36 -12.86 -22.95
N ALA A 581 -12.00 -11.69 -22.79
CA ALA A 581 -13.07 -11.50 -21.83
C ALA A 581 -14.31 -12.36 -22.14
N ALA A 582 -14.75 -12.39 -23.41
CA ALA A 582 -15.89 -13.22 -23.83
C ALA A 582 -15.62 -14.73 -23.63
N GLU A 583 -14.43 -15.21 -23.97
CA GLU A 583 -13.99 -16.60 -23.76
C GLU A 583 -13.89 -16.93 -22.25
N SER A 584 -13.46 -15.97 -21.42
CA SER A 584 -13.44 -16.12 -19.96
C SER A 584 -14.85 -16.20 -19.35
N TYR A 585 -15.80 -15.38 -19.81
CA TYR A 585 -17.20 -15.47 -19.38
C TYR A 585 -17.87 -16.79 -19.82
N GLN A 586 -17.40 -17.43 -20.89
CA GLN A 586 -17.86 -18.76 -21.32
C GLN A 586 -17.20 -19.93 -20.57
N GLN A 587 -16.14 -19.67 -19.78
CA GLN A 587 -15.51 -20.67 -18.90
C GLN A 587 -16.00 -20.57 -17.44
N ALA A 588 -16.64 -19.45 -17.08
CA ALA A 588 -17.15 -19.18 -15.74
C ALA A 588 -18.68 -19.40 -15.60
N ALA A 589 -19.33 -20.00 -16.60
CA ALA A 589 -20.78 -20.21 -16.70
C ALA A 589 -21.11 -21.65 -17.11
#